data_AF-A0A1I1NSJ3-F1
#
_entry.id   AF-A0A1I1NSJ3-F1
#
_cell.length_a   1.000
_cell.length_b   1.000
_cell.length_c   1.000
_cell.angle_alpha   90.00
_cell.angle_beta   90.00
_cell.angle_gamma   90.00
#
_symmetry.space_group_name_H-M   'P 1'
#
loop_
_entity.id
_entity.type
_entity.pdbx_description
1 polymer ?
#
loop_
_entity_poly.entity_id
_entity_poly.type
_entity_poly.pdbx_seq_one_letter_code
_entity_poly.pdbx_strand_id
1 'polypeptide(L)'
;MTKSLKPNCDCIVRRGGEVIGTIKLSGRVLWALLSLMREGERGCTPITRPAPRWSHYIHQLRTVYNINVETINEGHEGVFSGTHARYVLRDQTSLFGGNLTEYLMSPDGRREFPNANFLGAH
;
A
#
# COMPACT_ATOMS: atom_id res chain seq x y z
N MET A 1 26.62 9.47 -3.32
CA MET A 1 25.37 8.70 -3.46
C MET A 1 24.64 8.69 -2.13
N THR A 2 23.53 9.43 -2.00
CA THR A 2 22.69 9.35 -0.80
C THR A 2 21.99 8.00 -0.80
N LYS A 3 22.16 7.20 0.25
CA LYS A 3 21.54 5.87 0.35
C LYS A 3 20.02 6.06 0.42
N SER A 4 19.27 5.42 -0.49
CA SER A 4 17.81 5.48 -0.48
C SER A 4 17.28 4.95 0.86
N LEU A 5 16.45 5.75 1.53
CA LEU A 5 15.87 5.40 2.82
C LEU A 5 14.79 4.35 2.61
N LYS A 6 14.90 3.21 3.29
CA LYS A 6 13.85 2.19 3.29
C LYS A 6 12.81 2.55 4.34
N PRO A 7 11.53 2.76 3.97
CA PRO A 7 10.49 3.07 4.94
C PRO A 7 10.20 1.87 5.84
N ASN A 8 9.91 2.14 7.10
CA ASN A 8 9.32 1.19 8.04
C ASN A 8 8.40 1.92 9.02
N CYS A 9 7.37 1.21 9.49
CA CYS A 9 6.47 1.68 10.54
C CYS A 9 5.73 0.49 11.18
N ASP A 10 5.07 0.78 12.30
CA ASP A 10 4.01 -0.05 12.85
C ASP A 10 2.66 0.34 12.24
N CYS A 11 1.74 -0.62 12.16
CA CYS A 11 0.42 -0.45 11.58
C CYS A 11 -0.62 -1.15 12.46
N ILE A 12 -1.61 -0.42 12.93
CA ILE A 12 -2.82 -0.97 13.54
C ILE A 12 -3.78 -1.33 12.40
N VAL A 13 -4.30 -2.56 12.39
CA VAL A 13 -5.30 -3.02 11.43
C VAL A 13 -6.64 -3.14 12.14
N ARG A 14 -7.69 -2.56 11.55
CA ARG A 14 -9.07 -2.64 12.02
C ARG A 14 -9.99 -3.25 10.96
N ARG A 15 -10.89 -4.13 11.40
CA ARG A 15 -11.91 -4.76 10.57
C ARG A 15 -13.26 -4.66 11.26
N GLY A 16 -14.25 -4.07 10.60
CA GLY A 16 -15.57 -3.82 11.21
C GLY A 16 -15.51 -2.93 12.45
N GLY A 17 -14.52 -2.04 12.55
CA GLY A 17 -14.30 -1.16 13.71
C GLY A 17 -13.46 -1.76 14.84
N GLU A 18 -13.21 -3.06 14.83
CA GLU A 18 -12.40 -3.74 15.86
C GLU A 18 -10.93 -3.82 15.46
N VAL A 19 -10.03 -3.63 16.44
CA VAL A 19 -8.59 -3.84 16.23
C VAL A 19 -8.31 -5.34 16.16
N ILE A 20 -7.88 -5.81 15.00
CA ILE A 20 -7.55 -7.22 14.78
C ILE A 20 -6.07 -7.53 14.98
N GLY A 21 -5.22 -6.51 15.02
CA GLY A 21 -3.80 -6.69 15.28
C GLY A 21 -2.95 -5.45 15.04
N THR A 22 -1.69 -5.54 15.47
CA THR A 22 -0.64 -4.58 15.17
C THR A 22 0.52 -5.30 14.50
N ILE A 23 0.98 -4.78 13.36
CA ILE A 23 2.02 -5.39 12.53
C ILE A 23 3.15 -4.40 12.25
N LYS A 24 4.36 -4.91 12.00
CA LYS A 24 5.49 -4.14 11.49
C LYS A 24 5.63 -4.33 9.99
N LEU A 25 5.69 -3.22 9.26
CA LEU A 25 5.83 -3.20 7.81
C LEU A 25 7.09 -2.44 7.40
N SER A 26 7.71 -2.86 6.30
CA SER A 26 8.85 -2.16 5.73
C SER A 26 8.99 -2.35 4.23
N GLY A 27 9.81 -1.50 3.62
CA GLY A 27 10.23 -1.63 2.22
C GLY A 27 9.06 -1.65 1.24
N ARG A 28 9.07 -2.61 0.31
CA ARG A 28 8.10 -2.68 -0.81
C ARG A 28 6.70 -3.12 -0.38
N VAL A 29 6.57 -3.90 0.69
CA VAL A 29 5.25 -4.26 1.24
C VAL A 29 4.60 -3.03 1.86
N LEU A 30 5.36 -2.25 2.64
CA LEU A 30 4.87 -0.98 3.17
C LEU A 30 4.51 -0.01 2.03
N TRP A 31 5.35 0.11 1.00
CA TRP A 31 5.03 0.93 -0.18
C TRP A 31 3.71 0.51 -0.85
N ALA A 32 3.42 -0.79 -0.94
CA ALA A 32 2.17 -1.28 -1.51
C ALA A 32 0.97 -0.88 -0.62
N LEU A 33 1.08 -1.01 0.70
CA LEU A 33 0.04 -0.56 1.62
C LEU A 33 -0.20 0.96 1.51
N LEU A 34 0.86 1.78 1.53
CA LEU A 34 0.75 3.24 1.38
C LEU A 34 0.07 3.63 0.06
N SER A 35 0.37 2.90 -1.01
CA SER A 35 -0.27 3.10 -2.31
C SER A 35 -1.77 2.79 -2.25
N LEU A 36 -2.16 1.68 -1.62
CA LEU A 36 -3.56 1.34 -1.43
C LEU A 36 -4.29 2.35 -0.55
N MET A 37 -3.69 2.76 0.57
CA MET A 37 -4.26 3.80 1.45
C MET A 37 -4.48 5.12 0.71
N ARG A 38 -3.56 5.49 -0.18
CA ARG A 38 -3.65 6.73 -0.97
C ARG A 38 -4.79 6.68 -1.98
N GLU A 39 -4.97 5.57 -2.68
CA GLU A 39 -6.05 5.44 -3.66
C GLU A 39 -7.40 5.12 -3.01
N GLY A 40 -7.40 4.60 -1.77
CA GLY A 40 -8.61 4.24 -1.03
C GLY A 40 -9.51 3.28 -1.83
N GLU A 41 -10.80 3.58 -1.87
CA GLU A 41 -11.82 2.82 -2.60
C GLU A 41 -11.59 2.75 -4.12
N ARG A 42 -10.85 3.72 -4.70
CA ARG A 42 -10.48 3.66 -6.11
C ARG A 42 -9.55 2.48 -6.39
N GLY A 43 -8.77 2.04 -5.40
CA GLY A 43 -7.82 0.96 -5.53
C GLY A 43 -6.63 1.25 -6.45
N CYS A 44 -5.62 0.38 -6.38
CA CYS A 44 -4.43 0.43 -7.20
C CYS A 44 -4.48 -0.61 -8.32
N THR A 45 -4.11 -0.22 -9.53
CA THR A 45 -3.85 -1.14 -10.64
C THR A 45 -2.38 -1.03 -11.07
N PRO A 46 -1.72 -2.13 -11.45
CA PRO A 46 -0.38 -2.08 -12.04
C PRO A 46 -0.27 -1.17 -13.27
N ILE A 47 -1.39 -0.85 -13.93
CA ILE A 47 -1.44 0.06 -15.08
C ILE A 47 -1.16 1.50 -14.65
N THR A 48 -1.83 2.00 -13.61
CA THR A 48 -1.69 3.39 -13.17
C THR A 48 -0.52 3.59 -12.21
N ARG A 49 -0.09 2.52 -11.53
CA ARG A 49 0.98 2.57 -10.53
C ARG A 49 1.93 1.39 -10.72
N PRO A 50 2.77 1.38 -11.77
CA PRO A 50 3.56 0.21 -12.14
C PRO A 50 4.60 -0.16 -11.08
N ALA A 51 4.70 -1.46 -10.79
CA ALA A 51 5.76 -2.04 -9.97
C ALA A 51 6.00 -3.51 -10.36
N PRO A 52 7.24 -4.02 -10.25
CA PRO A 52 7.60 -5.32 -10.81
C PRO A 52 6.90 -6.52 -10.17
N ARG A 53 6.29 -6.40 -8.97
CA ARG A 53 5.73 -7.53 -8.21
C ARG A 53 4.50 -7.19 -7.37
N TRP A 54 3.53 -6.46 -7.93
CA TRP A 54 2.28 -6.13 -7.21
C TRP A 54 1.61 -7.34 -6.55
N SER A 55 1.37 -8.40 -7.33
CA SER A 55 0.70 -9.62 -6.84
C SER A 55 1.42 -10.24 -5.64
N HIS A 56 2.76 -10.18 -5.60
CA HIS A 56 3.54 -10.69 -4.48
C HIS A 56 3.36 -9.83 -3.22
N TYR A 57 3.38 -8.50 -3.36
CA TYR A 57 3.18 -7.60 -2.22
C TYR A 57 1.77 -7.74 -1.66
N ILE A 58 0.75 -7.85 -2.52
CA ILE A 58 -0.63 -8.11 -2.10
C ILE A 58 -0.77 -9.48 -1.44
N HIS A 59 -0.12 -10.51 -1.99
CA HIS A 59 -0.09 -11.83 -1.37
C HIS A 59 0.51 -11.78 0.04
N GLN A 60 1.62 -11.06 0.25
CA GLN A 60 2.21 -10.89 1.58
C GLN A 60 1.27 -10.12 2.53
N LEU A 61 0.66 -9.02 2.08
CA LEU A 61 -0.33 -8.27 2.89
C LEU A 61 -1.46 -9.18 3.39
N ARG A 62 -1.98 -10.06 2.53
CA ARG A 62 -3.05 -11.00 2.88
C ARG A 62 -2.58 -12.12 3.81
N THR A 63 -1.51 -12.81 3.43
CA THR A 63 -1.14 -14.09 4.05
C THR A 63 -0.23 -13.95 5.26
N VAL A 64 0.68 -12.98 5.24
CA VAL A 64 1.66 -12.76 6.32
C VAL A 64 1.12 -11.75 7.32
N TYR A 65 0.45 -10.71 6.83
CA TYR A 65 0.03 -9.57 7.65
C TYR A 65 -1.47 -9.56 7.96
N ASN A 66 -2.23 -10.52 7.42
CA ASN A 66 -3.68 -10.67 7.62
C ASN A 66 -4.50 -9.40 7.27
N ILE A 67 -4.00 -8.57 6.33
CA ILE A 67 -4.71 -7.40 5.83
C ILE A 67 -5.66 -7.81 4.71
N ASN A 68 -6.92 -7.42 4.84
CA ASN A 68 -7.93 -7.61 3.81
C ASN A 68 -7.73 -6.64 2.65
N VAL A 69 -7.19 -7.17 1.57
CA VAL A 69 -7.13 -6.49 0.27
C VAL A 69 -8.01 -7.28 -0.69
N GLU A 70 -8.94 -6.65 -1.37
CA GLU A 70 -9.76 -7.27 -2.41
C GLU A 70 -9.05 -7.19 -3.77
N THR A 71 -9.26 -8.17 -4.65
CA THR A 71 -8.91 -8.10 -6.07
C THR A 71 -10.18 -7.99 -6.88
N ILE A 72 -10.34 -6.87 -7.58
CA ILE A 72 -11.37 -6.65 -8.60
C ILE A 72 -10.71 -6.92 -9.95
N ASN A 73 -11.37 -7.75 -10.76
CA ASN A 73 -10.93 -8.06 -12.11
C ASN A 73 -11.53 -7.03 -13.08
N GLU A 74 -10.69 -6.17 -13.65
CA GLU A 74 -11.10 -5.16 -14.62
C GLU A 74 -10.72 -5.61 -16.03
N GLY A 75 -11.74 -5.78 -16.88
CA GLY A 75 -11.53 -5.97 -18.30
C GLY A 75 -10.96 -4.70 -18.94
N HIS A 76 -10.07 -4.87 -19.92
CA HIS A 76 -9.67 -3.77 -20.80
C HIS A 76 -9.85 -4.17 -22.26
N GLU A 77 -10.38 -3.24 -23.05
CA GLU A 77 -10.61 -3.42 -24.48
C GLU A 77 -9.37 -3.10 -25.31
N GLY A 78 -9.38 -3.49 -26.59
CA GLY A 78 -8.30 -3.23 -27.55
C GLY A 78 -7.67 -4.49 -28.14
N VAL A 79 -6.62 -4.31 -28.95
CA VAL A 79 -5.94 -5.37 -29.73
C VAL A 79 -5.31 -6.45 -28.84
N PHE A 80 -5.04 -6.11 -27.58
CA PHE A 80 -4.57 -7.02 -26.54
C PHE A 80 -5.60 -7.10 -25.42
N SER A 81 -6.87 -7.40 -25.74
CA SER A 81 -7.93 -7.51 -24.74
C SER A 81 -7.57 -8.50 -23.64
N GLY A 82 -7.77 -8.11 -22.39
CA GLY A 82 -7.41 -8.92 -21.23
C GLY A 82 -8.11 -8.44 -19.97
N THR A 83 -7.81 -9.11 -18.86
CA THR A 83 -8.27 -8.71 -17.53
C THR A 83 -7.04 -8.37 -16.70
N HIS A 84 -7.11 -7.27 -15.96
CA HIS A 84 -6.08 -6.89 -15.02
C HIS A 84 -6.66 -6.69 -13.62
N ALA A 85 -5.82 -6.86 -12.61
CA ALA A 85 -6.22 -6.71 -11.23
C ALA A 85 -6.23 -5.24 -10.81
N ARG A 86 -7.32 -4.82 -10.17
CA ARG A 86 -7.38 -3.67 -9.28
C ARG A 86 -7.43 -4.16 -7.84
N TYR A 87 -6.56 -3.64 -7.00
CA TYR A 87 -6.47 -4.00 -5.59
C TYR A 87 -7.07 -2.91 -4.72
N VAL A 88 -8.00 -3.26 -3.83
CA VAL A 88 -8.67 -2.31 -2.93
C VAL A 88 -8.41 -2.72 -1.49
N LEU A 89 -7.91 -1.80 -0.66
CA LEU A 89 -7.77 -2.04 0.77
C LEU A 89 -9.14 -1.95 1.44
N ARG A 90 -9.54 -3.01 2.14
CA ARG A 90 -10.85 -3.09 2.82
C ARG A 90 -10.77 -2.90 4.34
N ASP A 91 -9.65 -3.27 4.93
CA ASP A 91 -9.39 -3.00 6.35
C ASP A 91 -9.00 -1.52 6.53
N GLN A 92 -9.39 -0.95 7.68
CA GLN A 92 -8.91 0.36 8.10
C GLN A 92 -7.52 0.21 8.72
N THR A 93 -6.59 1.10 8.37
CA THR A 93 -5.20 1.01 8.83
C THR A 93 -4.70 2.34 9.36
N SER A 94 -4.09 2.33 10.55
CA SER A 94 -3.45 3.52 11.13
C SER A 94 -1.95 3.27 11.30
N LEU A 95 -1.12 4.13 10.69
CA LEU A 95 0.34 4.01 10.71
C LEU A 95 0.97 4.87 11.79
N PHE A 96 2.01 4.35 12.44
CA PHE A 96 2.75 5.04 13.49
C PHE A 96 4.18 4.49 13.66
N GLY A 97 5.05 5.25 14.32
CA GLY A 97 6.42 4.83 14.61
C GLY A 97 7.32 4.65 13.38
N GLY A 98 8.49 4.05 13.62
CA GLY A 98 9.51 3.81 12.59
C GLY A 98 10.08 5.08 11.99
N ASN A 99 10.50 5.02 10.72
CA ASN A 99 11.08 6.14 9.97
C ASN A 99 10.19 6.63 8.83
N LEU A 100 8.89 6.29 8.83
CA LEU A 100 7.98 6.63 7.75
C LEU A 100 7.93 8.14 7.48
N THR A 101 7.91 8.97 8.53
CA THR A 101 7.95 10.44 8.40
C THR A 101 9.20 10.90 7.67
N GLU A 102 10.37 10.41 8.08
CA GLU A 102 11.66 10.74 7.45
C GLU A 102 11.69 10.31 5.98
N TYR A 103 11.15 9.12 5.69
CA TYR A 103 11.01 8.63 4.32
C TYR A 103 10.12 9.56 3.50
N LEU A 104 8.92 9.91 3.97
CA LEU A 104 7.99 10.80 3.26
C LEU A 104 8.59 12.19 3.03
N MET A 105 9.46 12.66 3.94
CA MET A 105 10.17 13.93 3.79
C MET A 105 11.41 13.85 2.89
N SER A 106 11.93 12.64 2.63
CA SER A 106 13.09 12.43 1.76
C SER A 106 12.75 12.70 0.27
N PRO A 107 13.75 12.92 -0.60
CA PRO A 107 13.51 13.10 -2.04
C PRO A 107 12.75 11.94 -2.68
N ASP A 108 13.06 10.70 -2.30
CA ASP A 108 12.38 9.51 -2.82
C ASP A 108 10.92 9.45 -2.36
N GLY A 109 10.65 9.69 -1.07
CA GLY A 109 9.29 9.67 -0.55
C GLY A 109 8.43 10.81 -1.11
N ARG A 110 8.98 12.01 -1.27
CA ARG A 110 8.29 13.14 -1.92
C ARG A 110 7.98 12.86 -3.39
N ARG A 111 8.85 12.14 -4.09
CA ARG A 111 8.61 11.72 -5.49
C ARG A 111 7.48 10.69 -5.58
N GLU A 112 7.48 9.69 -4.68
CA GLU A 112 6.52 8.58 -4.69
C GLU A 112 5.14 8.98 -4.15
N PHE A 113 5.13 9.77 -3.08
CA PHE A 113 3.95 10.18 -2.31
C PHE A 113 3.98 11.69 -2.04
N PRO A 114 3.90 12.54 -3.09
CA PRO A 114 3.91 13.99 -2.91
C PRO A 114 2.76 14.44 -2.02
N ASN A 115 3.08 15.26 -1.01
CA ASN A 115 2.14 15.85 -0.05
C ASN A 115 1.24 14.84 0.69
N ALA A 116 1.64 13.57 0.75
CA ALA A 116 0.86 12.56 1.44
C ALA A 116 1.10 12.61 2.96
N ASN A 117 0.03 12.53 3.73
CA ASN A 117 0.08 12.30 5.16
C ASN A 117 -0.66 11.01 5.49
N PHE A 118 0.09 9.99 5.89
CA PHE A 118 -0.45 8.67 6.25
C PHE A 118 -0.49 8.44 7.77
N LEU A 119 0.05 9.36 8.56
CA LEU A 119 0.10 9.24 10.00
C LEU A 119 -1.26 9.62 10.59
N GLY A 120 -1.84 8.70 11.36
CA GLY A 120 -3.14 8.93 11.99
C GLY A 120 -4.34 8.88 11.04
N ALA A 121 -4.22 8.30 9.84
CA ALA A 121 -5.39 8.05 9.00
C ALA A 121 -6.41 7.18 9.79
N HIS A 122 -7.61 7.74 9.95
CA HIS A 122 -8.71 7.25 10.78
C HIS A 122 -9.59 6.24 10.05
#